data_AF-A0A1B1YBW3-F1
#
_entry.id   AF-A0A1B1YBW3-F1
#
_cell.length_a   1.000
_cell.length_b   1.000
_cell.length_c   1.000
_cell.angle_alpha   90.00
_cell.angle_beta   90.00
_cell.angle_gamma   90.00
#
_symmetry.space_group_name_H-M   'P 1'
#
loop_
_entity.id
_entity.type
_entity.pdbx_description
1 polymer ?
#
loop_
_entity_poly.entity_id
_entity_poly.type
_entity_poly.pdbx_seq_one_letter_code
_entity_poly.pdbx_strand_id
1 'polypeptide(L)'
;MGNWKDFVKDFCTKEKNIEVLRAEAEKAFGNYGVYPRSINEVGNAIVMMARGENEKCLVVVGEDSRLQELKGNQTEENGLKVKVCPLSNENCYVIRKIFPYTNPQPHKGKNITIGLGDRLGLASPGHIRLIRDLDVFPVLAQQSIRELNLTGRTYEDVISAAAWAVFQEGYTKGYGADGDHLKTAEEVKMSLNVGMTMITLDCSEHIDNSAAHAGLSELREKYSRFTEEERERWERKYLNRDVKIGNYSFHISEEDLIRMACVYGGAIRHTLDIYHNIIAKCGRPIDFEMSIDETLTPTSPASHYFVAQELIDGGVEITSLAPRFCGEFQKGIDYIGDLKQFTDEFAVHAAIADHFGYKISVHSGSDKFKVFPVVGEKTNGRYHLKTAGTNWLEAVRVIARHKPDLYRRMHAFALEHLEDAKKYYHIGAKVENIPALETLADSELPELMNRDDSRQVMHITYGHILQAKDENGNPLFKDELYKVLYEYEEEYANALKKHIGRHLEGLGLL
;
A
#
# COMPACT_ATOMS: atom_id res chain seq x y z
N MET A 1 -5.25 16.85 -26.47
CA MET A 1 -4.99 15.40 -26.24
C MET A 1 -4.03 14.94 -27.31
N GLY A 2 -3.05 14.10 -26.94
CA GLY A 2 -2.02 13.65 -27.87
C GLY A 2 -2.55 12.70 -28.95
N ASN A 3 -1.95 12.72 -30.13
CA ASN A 3 -2.25 11.82 -31.23
C ASN A 3 -1.06 10.89 -31.50
N TRP A 4 -1.02 9.76 -30.81
CA TRP A 4 0.09 8.80 -30.94
C TRP A 4 0.23 8.27 -32.38
N LYS A 5 -0.82 8.33 -33.20
CA LYS A 5 -0.73 7.95 -34.61
C LYS A 5 0.24 8.85 -35.36
N ASP A 6 0.30 10.14 -35.04
CA ASP A 6 1.25 11.06 -35.67
C ASP A 6 2.69 10.73 -35.26
N PHE A 7 2.91 10.20 -34.05
CA PHE A 7 4.21 9.68 -33.64
C PHE A 7 4.62 8.47 -34.49
N VAL A 8 3.69 7.55 -34.77
CA VAL A 8 3.94 6.35 -35.59
C VAL A 8 4.15 6.68 -37.07
N LYS A 9 3.46 7.69 -37.61
CA LYS A 9 3.58 8.08 -39.03
C LYS A 9 5.02 8.40 -39.42
N ASP A 10 5.80 8.93 -38.49
CA ASP A 10 7.19 9.29 -38.70
C ASP A 10 8.16 8.09 -38.61
N PHE A 11 7.71 6.90 -38.23
CA PHE A 11 8.58 5.73 -38.10
C PHE A 11 9.13 5.23 -39.44
N CYS A 12 8.46 5.55 -40.56
CA CYS A 12 8.92 5.18 -41.90
C CYS A 12 10.03 6.10 -42.43
N THR A 13 10.20 7.29 -41.85
CA THR A 13 11.18 8.30 -42.28
C THR A 13 12.35 8.46 -41.30
N LYS A 14 12.28 7.84 -40.11
CA LYS A 14 13.26 7.95 -39.03
C LYS A 14 14.07 6.68 -38.83
N GLU A 15 15.28 6.86 -38.30
CA GLU A 15 16.07 5.78 -37.75
C GLU A 15 15.32 5.16 -36.56
N LYS A 16 15.07 3.84 -36.59
CA LYS A 16 14.38 3.11 -35.51
C LYS A 16 15.30 2.90 -34.30
N ASN A 17 15.90 3.98 -33.82
CA ASN A 17 16.71 3.99 -32.62
C ASN A 17 15.80 4.37 -31.43
N ILE A 18 15.70 3.48 -30.46
CA ILE A 18 14.79 3.66 -29.32
C ILE A 18 15.06 4.93 -28.52
N GLU A 19 16.31 5.35 -28.36
CA GLU A 19 16.66 6.55 -27.61
C GLU A 19 16.22 7.83 -28.33
N VAL A 20 16.25 7.83 -29.67
CA VAL A 20 15.72 8.92 -30.48
C VAL A 20 14.20 9.01 -30.31
N LEU A 21 13.50 7.88 -30.36
CA LEU A 21 12.05 7.82 -30.14
C LEU A 21 11.66 8.30 -28.73
N ARG A 22 12.41 7.89 -27.71
CA ARG A 22 12.22 8.33 -26.32
C ARG A 22 12.39 9.84 -26.19
N ALA A 23 13.48 10.40 -26.71
CA ALA A 23 13.75 11.83 -26.66
C ALA A 23 12.68 12.66 -27.38
N GLU A 24 12.17 12.15 -28.50
CA GLU A 24 11.09 12.80 -29.24
C GLU A 24 9.76 12.77 -28.48
N ALA A 25 9.38 11.61 -27.95
CA ALA A 25 8.17 11.46 -27.15
C ALA A 25 8.21 12.36 -25.90
N GLU A 26 9.37 12.52 -25.28
CA GLU A 26 9.59 13.43 -24.15
C GLU A 26 9.39 14.89 -24.58
N LYS A 27 10.06 15.32 -25.67
CA LYS A 27 9.99 16.70 -26.16
C LYS A 27 8.58 17.11 -26.62
N ALA A 28 7.81 16.17 -27.16
CA ALA A 28 6.52 16.43 -27.78
C ALA A 28 5.38 15.64 -27.13
N PHE A 29 5.47 15.36 -25.82
CA PHE A 29 4.45 14.60 -25.09
C PHE A 29 3.04 15.19 -25.25
N GLY A 30 2.89 16.53 -25.19
CA GLY A 30 1.60 17.19 -25.37
C GLY A 30 0.97 16.97 -26.75
N ASN A 31 1.80 16.74 -27.78
CA ASN A 31 1.35 16.51 -29.16
C ASN A 31 1.04 15.05 -29.43
N TYR A 32 1.89 14.14 -28.96
CA TYR A 32 1.79 12.71 -29.28
C TYR A 32 1.08 11.89 -28.20
N GLY A 33 1.21 12.28 -26.93
CA GLY A 33 0.69 11.52 -25.80
C GLY A 33 1.35 10.16 -25.61
N VAL A 34 2.56 9.95 -26.16
CA VAL A 34 3.33 8.71 -25.99
C VAL A 34 4.19 8.82 -24.74
N TYR A 35 4.08 7.88 -23.80
CA TYR A 35 4.90 7.91 -22.59
C TYR A 35 6.34 7.55 -22.95
N PRO A 36 7.31 8.47 -22.83
CA PRO A 36 8.64 8.30 -23.40
C PRO A 36 9.35 7.06 -22.85
N ARG A 37 9.31 6.85 -21.53
CA ARG A 37 10.01 5.75 -20.87
C ARG A 37 9.36 4.37 -21.08
N SER A 38 8.17 4.34 -21.68
CA SER A 38 7.45 3.11 -22.00
C SER A 38 7.84 2.49 -23.35
N ILE A 39 8.58 3.23 -24.19
CA ILE A 39 9.01 2.76 -25.50
C ILE A 39 10.08 1.67 -25.30
N ASN A 40 9.77 0.47 -25.77
CA ASN A 40 10.60 -0.74 -25.67
C ASN A 40 10.65 -1.48 -27.01
N GLU A 41 11.77 -2.14 -27.28
CA GLU A 41 11.94 -3.05 -28.43
C GLU A 41 11.61 -4.49 -28.04
N VAL A 42 10.89 -5.18 -28.92
CA VAL A 42 10.63 -6.62 -28.83
C VAL A 42 10.89 -7.23 -30.20
N GLY A 43 12.14 -7.62 -30.44
CA GLY A 43 12.56 -8.16 -31.74
C GLY A 43 12.44 -7.07 -32.82
N ASN A 44 11.54 -7.29 -33.78
CA ASN A 44 11.29 -6.31 -34.86
C ASN A 44 10.11 -5.36 -34.56
N ALA A 45 9.49 -5.48 -33.38
CA ALA A 45 8.37 -4.66 -32.96
C ALA A 45 8.81 -3.60 -31.94
N ILE A 46 8.13 -2.45 -31.97
CA ILE A 46 8.18 -1.42 -30.92
C ILE A 46 6.90 -1.50 -30.11
N VAL A 47 7.03 -1.48 -28.79
CA VAL A 47 5.93 -1.54 -27.84
C VAL A 47 6.00 -0.31 -26.95
N MET A 48 4.90 0.42 -26.82
CA MET A 48 4.84 1.66 -26.03
C MET A 48 3.45 1.87 -25.44
N MET A 49 3.38 2.56 -24.30
CA MET A 49 2.12 3.09 -23.79
C MET A 49 1.86 4.48 -24.37
N ALA A 50 0.59 4.77 -24.64
CA ALA A 50 0.15 6.06 -25.12
C ALA A 50 -1.19 6.47 -24.48
N ARG A 51 -1.49 7.77 -24.56
CA ARG A 51 -2.79 8.34 -24.25
C ARG A 51 -3.74 8.11 -25.42
N GLY A 52 -4.87 7.45 -25.17
CA GLY A 52 -6.01 7.39 -26.09
C GLY A 52 -6.96 8.57 -25.88
N GLU A 53 -8.18 8.45 -26.40
CA GLU A 53 -9.19 9.49 -26.27
C GLU A 53 -9.65 9.68 -24.81
N ASN A 54 -10.03 8.59 -24.15
CA ASN A 54 -10.55 8.61 -22.77
C ASN A 54 -9.77 7.72 -21.80
N GLU A 55 -8.85 6.91 -22.30
CA GLU A 55 -8.05 5.97 -21.50
C GLU A 55 -6.66 5.81 -22.10
N LYS A 56 -5.73 5.24 -21.34
CA LYS A 56 -4.41 4.85 -21.85
C LYS A 56 -4.52 3.53 -22.61
N CYS A 57 -3.63 3.34 -23.58
CA CYS A 57 -3.54 2.10 -24.33
C CYS A 57 -2.08 1.68 -24.51
N LEU A 58 -1.90 0.41 -24.87
CA LEU A 58 -0.64 -0.12 -25.35
C LEU A 58 -0.67 -0.12 -26.88
N VAL A 59 0.35 0.44 -27.50
CA VAL A 59 0.55 0.49 -28.95
C VAL A 59 1.74 -0.37 -29.32
N VAL A 60 1.51 -1.31 -30.23
CA VAL A 60 2.55 -2.16 -30.83
C VAL A 60 2.69 -1.80 -32.30
N VAL A 61 3.90 -1.45 -32.74
CA VAL A 61 4.24 -1.16 -34.13
C VAL A 61 5.16 -2.25 -34.65
N GLY A 62 4.76 -2.94 -35.72
CA GLY A 62 5.47 -4.12 -36.25
C GLY A 62 4.94 -5.44 -35.67
N GLU A 63 5.68 -6.51 -35.88
CA GLU A 63 5.28 -7.87 -35.49
C GLU A 63 6.42 -8.62 -34.79
N ASP A 64 6.07 -9.35 -33.74
CA ASP A 64 6.93 -10.32 -33.06
C ASP A 64 6.04 -11.44 -32.49
N SER A 65 6.51 -12.68 -32.54
CA SER A 65 5.73 -13.85 -32.10
C SER A 65 5.34 -13.78 -30.63
N ARG A 66 6.17 -13.14 -29.78
CA ARG A 66 5.90 -12.97 -28.35
C ARG A 66 4.69 -12.06 -28.06
N LEU A 67 4.33 -11.20 -29.01
CA LEU A 67 3.24 -10.22 -28.88
C LEU A 67 1.91 -10.72 -29.48
N GLN A 68 1.86 -11.96 -29.98
CA GLN A 68 0.68 -12.50 -30.63
C GLN A 68 -0.50 -12.68 -29.67
N GLU A 69 -0.24 -13.01 -28.41
CA GLU A 69 -1.27 -13.20 -27.36
C GLU A 69 -1.98 -11.89 -26.99
N LEU A 70 -1.38 -10.72 -27.26
CA LEU A 70 -1.99 -9.42 -26.97
C LEU A 70 -3.32 -9.25 -27.73
N LYS A 71 -4.38 -8.93 -26.98
CA LYS A 71 -5.73 -8.62 -27.45
C LYS A 71 -5.84 -7.13 -27.76
N GLY A 72 -6.29 -6.79 -28.95
CA GLY A 72 -6.39 -5.41 -29.39
C GLY A 72 -6.82 -5.30 -30.85
N ASN A 73 -7.12 -4.08 -31.26
CA ASN A 73 -7.51 -3.78 -32.64
C ASN A 73 -6.26 -3.59 -33.49
N GLN A 74 -6.19 -4.29 -34.62
CA GLN A 74 -5.14 -4.11 -35.60
C GLN A 74 -5.55 -3.05 -36.63
N THR A 75 -4.65 -2.13 -36.90
CA THR A 75 -4.77 -1.11 -37.93
C THR A 75 -3.48 -1.06 -38.75
N GLU A 76 -3.51 -0.37 -39.87
CA GLU A 76 -2.33 -0.07 -40.67
C GLU A 76 -2.13 1.44 -40.70
N GLU A 77 -0.94 1.91 -40.36
CA GLU A 77 -0.59 3.33 -40.35
C GLU A 77 0.71 3.48 -41.16
N ASN A 78 0.68 4.21 -42.28
CA ASN A 78 1.83 4.40 -43.19
C ASN A 78 2.53 3.10 -43.63
N GLY A 79 1.78 2.02 -43.88
CA GLY A 79 2.35 0.73 -44.29
C GLY A 79 2.94 -0.10 -43.15
N LEU A 80 2.84 0.39 -41.91
CA LEU A 80 3.22 -0.34 -40.71
C LEU A 80 1.99 -0.96 -40.07
N LYS A 81 2.10 -2.24 -39.71
CA LYS A 81 1.10 -2.92 -38.88
C LYS A 81 1.16 -2.34 -37.48
N VAL A 82 0.01 -1.89 -36.98
CA VAL A 82 -0.15 -1.35 -35.63
C VAL A 82 -1.21 -2.17 -34.91
N LYS A 83 -0.96 -2.54 -33.66
CA LYS A 83 -1.96 -3.14 -32.77
C LYS A 83 -2.16 -2.23 -31.57
N VAL A 84 -3.40 -1.85 -31.29
CA VAL A 84 -3.80 -1.03 -30.14
C VAL A 84 -4.54 -1.90 -29.15
N CYS A 85 -3.97 -2.05 -27.97
CA CYS A 85 -4.40 -2.97 -26.93
C CYS A 85 -4.90 -2.19 -25.70
N PRO A 86 -6.04 -2.55 -25.10
CA PRO A 86 -6.44 -2.01 -23.80
C PRO A 86 -5.46 -2.46 -22.71
N LEU A 87 -5.35 -1.69 -21.65
CA LEU A 87 -4.51 -2.02 -20.48
C LEU A 87 -5.20 -3.03 -19.55
N SER A 88 -5.70 -4.13 -20.11
CA SER A 88 -6.42 -5.16 -19.37
C SER A 88 -5.48 -6.10 -18.58
N ASN A 89 -6.04 -6.89 -17.66
CA ASN A 89 -5.31 -7.90 -16.91
C ASN A 89 -4.69 -8.96 -17.84
N GLU A 90 -5.38 -9.36 -18.90
CA GLU A 90 -4.89 -10.34 -19.88
C GLU A 90 -3.68 -9.81 -20.65
N ASN A 91 -3.76 -8.57 -21.13
CA ASN A 91 -2.63 -7.93 -21.81
C ASN A 91 -1.46 -7.67 -20.86
N CYS A 92 -1.75 -7.30 -19.61
CA CYS A 92 -0.73 -7.13 -18.59
C CYS A 92 0.03 -8.44 -18.33
N TYR A 93 -0.67 -9.57 -18.30
CA TYR A 93 -0.04 -10.88 -18.15
C TYR A 93 0.94 -11.19 -19.29
N VAL A 94 0.57 -10.86 -20.54
CA VAL A 94 1.47 -11.01 -21.70
C VAL A 94 2.69 -10.09 -21.56
N ILE A 95 2.50 -8.82 -21.21
CA ILE A 95 3.59 -7.86 -20.99
C ILE A 95 4.55 -8.35 -19.89
N ARG A 96 4.02 -8.90 -18.80
CA ARG A 96 4.80 -9.45 -17.69
C ARG A 96 5.64 -10.68 -18.06
N LYS A 97 5.24 -11.47 -19.06
CA LYS A 97 6.09 -12.54 -19.61
C LYS A 97 7.27 -12.00 -20.40
N ILE A 98 7.07 -10.88 -21.11
CA ILE A 98 8.06 -10.31 -22.03
C ILE A 98 9.07 -9.43 -21.29
N PHE A 99 8.60 -8.67 -20.29
CA PHE A 99 9.38 -7.72 -19.52
C PHE A 99 9.41 -8.14 -18.04
N PRO A 100 10.37 -8.98 -17.61
CA PRO A 100 10.37 -9.52 -16.25
C PRO A 100 10.35 -8.47 -15.14
N TYR A 101 10.89 -7.26 -15.37
CA TYR A 101 10.88 -6.15 -14.41
C TYR A 101 9.46 -5.64 -14.06
N THR A 102 8.46 -5.98 -14.87
CA THR A 102 7.05 -5.65 -14.58
C THR A 102 6.38 -6.69 -13.67
N ASN A 103 7.11 -7.73 -13.22
CA ASN A 103 6.63 -8.61 -12.16
C ASN A 103 7.05 -8.08 -10.79
N PRO A 104 6.19 -8.20 -9.76
CA PRO A 104 6.60 -7.90 -8.41
C PRO A 104 7.69 -8.87 -7.95
N GLN A 105 8.55 -8.38 -7.06
CA GLN A 105 9.63 -9.15 -6.44
C GLN A 105 9.62 -8.95 -4.92
N PRO A 106 10.11 -9.93 -4.14
CA PRO A 106 10.29 -9.76 -2.71
C PRO A 106 11.38 -8.72 -2.40
N HIS A 107 11.36 -8.18 -1.19
CA HIS A 107 12.19 -7.09 -0.72
C HIS A 107 13.04 -7.45 0.50
N LYS A 108 13.11 -8.72 0.91
CA LYS A 108 14.07 -9.19 1.92
C LYS A 108 15.47 -8.68 1.59
N GLY A 109 16.13 -8.04 2.56
CA GLY A 109 17.42 -7.38 2.38
C GLY A 109 17.35 -5.90 1.96
N LYS A 110 16.17 -5.34 1.72
CA LYS A 110 15.98 -3.88 1.54
C LYS A 110 15.73 -3.22 2.88
N ASN A 111 16.58 -2.26 3.23
CA ASN A 111 16.51 -1.53 4.50
C ASN A 111 15.23 -0.71 4.60
N ILE A 112 14.92 0.09 3.57
CA ILE A 112 13.72 0.93 3.52
C ILE A 112 12.74 0.39 2.51
N THR A 113 11.53 0.07 2.95
CA THR A 113 10.40 -0.23 2.06
C THR A 113 9.21 0.66 2.36
N ILE A 114 8.56 1.16 1.31
CA ILE A 114 7.34 1.95 1.46
C ILE A 114 6.17 1.30 0.72
N GLY A 115 5.13 1.00 1.49
CA GLY A 115 3.80 0.62 1.02
C GLY A 115 3.11 1.81 0.39
N LEU A 116 2.80 1.72 -0.90
CA LEU A 116 2.26 2.80 -1.72
C LEU A 116 0.87 2.41 -2.24
N GLY A 117 -0.01 2.02 -1.32
CA GLY A 117 -1.33 1.51 -1.63
C GLY A 117 -2.16 2.47 -2.48
N ASP A 118 -2.78 1.92 -3.52
CA ASP A 118 -3.50 2.69 -4.52
C ASP A 118 -4.89 2.10 -4.74
N ARG A 119 -5.89 2.76 -4.19
CA ARG A 119 -7.30 2.36 -4.29
C ARG A 119 -7.89 2.58 -5.68
N LEU A 120 -7.25 3.40 -6.52
CA LEU A 120 -7.75 3.79 -7.84
C LEU A 120 -7.06 3.07 -9.00
N GLY A 121 -5.81 2.62 -8.79
CA GLY A 121 -4.97 2.05 -9.84
C GLY A 121 -4.32 3.09 -10.76
N LEU A 122 -4.20 4.34 -10.30
CA LEU A 122 -3.70 5.49 -11.08
C LEU A 122 -2.46 6.18 -10.46
N ALA A 123 -2.11 5.89 -9.21
CA ALA A 123 -1.15 6.66 -8.42
C ALA A 123 0.31 6.26 -8.66
N SER A 124 0.55 4.98 -8.98
CA SER A 124 1.89 4.39 -9.07
C SER A 124 2.87 5.15 -9.98
N PRO A 125 2.49 5.74 -11.13
CA PRO A 125 3.41 6.56 -11.92
C PRO A 125 3.96 7.76 -11.13
N GLY A 126 3.12 8.47 -10.38
CA GLY A 126 3.54 9.58 -9.50
C GLY A 126 4.46 9.10 -8.37
N HIS A 127 4.16 7.95 -7.78
CA HIS A 127 5.02 7.32 -6.78
C HIS A 127 6.39 6.96 -7.32
N ILE A 128 6.45 6.32 -8.49
CA ILE A 128 7.69 5.95 -9.17
C ILE A 128 8.54 7.20 -9.47
N ARG A 129 7.93 8.28 -9.97
CA ARG A 129 8.65 9.53 -10.26
C ARG A 129 9.26 10.18 -9.03
N LEU A 130 8.67 9.98 -7.85
CA LEU A 130 9.23 10.45 -6.59
C LEU A 130 10.42 9.59 -6.14
N ILE A 131 10.25 8.27 -6.14
CA ILE A 131 11.18 7.35 -5.46
C ILE A 131 12.31 6.85 -6.36
N ARG A 132 12.26 7.09 -7.68
CA ARG A 132 13.17 6.49 -8.66
C ARG A 132 14.64 6.62 -8.30
N ASP A 133 15.05 7.76 -7.76
CA ASP A 133 16.45 8.08 -7.51
C ASP A 133 16.85 7.94 -6.03
N LEU A 134 15.98 7.34 -5.22
CA LEU A 134 16.20 7.09 -3.80
C LEU A 134 16.54 5.62 -3.55
N ASP A 135 17.24 5.33 -2.45
CA ASP A 135 17.45 3.96 -1.96
C ASP A 135 16.24 3.48 -1.14
N VAL A 136 15.07 3.53 -1.77
CA VAL A 136 13.78 3.15 -1.20
C VAL A 136 13.15 2.11 -2.11
N PHE A 137 12.79 0.96 -1.55
CA PHE A 137 12.10 -0.07 -2.31
C PHE A 137 10.59 0.12 -2.26
N PRO A 138 9.90 0.34 -3.40
CA PRO A 138 8.47 0.60 -3.41
C PRO A 138 7.67 -0.70 -3.40
N VAL A 139 6.70 -0.82 -2.51
CA VAL A 139 5.62 -1.82 -2.59
C VAL A 139 4.43 -1.13 -3.26
N LEU A 140 4.41 -1.16 -4.59
CA LEU A 140 3.44 -0.41 -5.41
C LEU A 140 2.06 -1.07 -5.46
N ALA A 141 2.01 -2.39 -5.39
CA ALA A 141 0.76 -3.15 -5.41
C ALA A 141 0.38 -3.53 -3.98
N GLN A 142 -0.34 -2.67 -3.27
CA GLN A 142 -0.80 -2.94 -1.90
C GLN A 142 -2.27 -2.57 -1.76
N GLN A 143 -3.09 -3.52 -1.35
CA GLN A 143 -4.45 -3.27 -0.86
C GLN A 143 -4.86 -4.35 0.14
N SER A 144 -5.70 -3.98 1.10
CA SER A 144 -6.38 -4.92 1.99
C SER A 144 -7.62 -5.55 1.34
N ILE A 145 -8.05 -6.71 1.84
CA ILE A 145 -9.32 -7.35 1.43
C ILE A 145 -10.51 -6.38 1.61
N ARG A 146 -10.52 -5.63 2.72
CA ARG A 146 -11.49 -4.56 2.99
C ARG A 146 -11.50 -3.54 1.85
N GLU A 147 -10.35 -3.10 1.37
CA GLU A 147 -10.27 -2.13 0.28
C GLU A 147 -10.66 -2.70 -1.08
N LEU A 148 -10.32 -3.96 -1.38
CA LEU A 148 -10.80 -4.65 -2.58
C LEU A 148 -12.33 -4.70 -2.63
N ASN A 149 -12.95 -5.17 -1.54
CA ASN A 149 -14.41 -5.25 -1.41
C ASN A 149 -15.07 -3.88 -1.53
N LEU A 150 -14.50 -2.85 -0.89
CA LEU A 150 -15.05 -1.49 -0.91
C LEU A 150 -14.81 -0.76 -2.24
N THR A 151 -13.83 -1.16 -3.06
CA THR A 151 -13.59 -0.56 -4.39
C THR A 151 -14.18 -1.37 -5.55
N GLY A 152 -14.59 -2.61 -5.29
CA GLY A 152 -15.01 -3.55 -6.34
C GLY A 152 -13.85 -3.96 -7.25
N ARG A 153 -12.63 -4.03 -6.72
CA ARG A 153 -11.40 -4.43 -7.44
C ARG A 153 -10.93 -5.81 -6.97
N THR A 154 -10.09 -6.46 -7.76
CA THR A 154 -9.40 -7.70 -7.38
C THR A 154 -7.91 -7.48 -7.20
N TYR A 155 -7.20 -8.46 -6.63
CA TYR A 155 -5.74 -8.37 -6.52
C TYR A 155 -5.03 -8.37 -7.88
N GLU A 156 -5.59 -9.02 -8.89
CA GLU A 156 -5.11 -8.94 -10.27
C GLU A 156 -5.13 -7.50 -10.78
N ASP A 157 -6.19 -6.74 -10.50
CA ASP A 157 -6.26 -5.32 -10.87
C ASP A 157 -5.17 -4.50 -10.16
N VAL A 158 -4.82 -4.84 -8.92
CA VAL A 158 -3.78 -4.16 -8.14
C VAL A 158 -2.40 -4.43 -8.71
N ILE A 159 -2.10 -5.70 -9.01
CA ILE A 159 -0.82 -6.09 -9.60
C ILE A 159 -0.68 -5.50 -11.01
N SER A 160 -1.74 -5.57 -11.83
CA SER A 160 -1.73 -5.02 -13.18
C SER A 160 -1.56 -3.51 -13.19
N ALA A 161 -2.23 -2.76 -12.29
CA ALA A 161 -2.05 -1.32 -12.20
C ALA A 161 -0.59 -0.94 -11.89
N ALA A 162 0.05 -1.63 -10.93
CA ALA A 162 1.46 -1.42 -10.62
C ALA A 162 2.38 -1.81 -11.79
N ALA A 163 2.10 -2.96 -12.44
CA ALA A 163 2.86 -3.45 -13.58
C ALA A 163 2.80 -2.48 -14.78
N TRP A 164 1.62 -1.93 -15.08
CA TRP A 164 1.45 -0.90 -16.09
C TRP A 164 2.19 0.39 -15.73
N ALA A 165 2.18 0.80 -14.46
CA ALA A 165 2.92 1.97 -14.03
C ALA A 165 4.44 1.82 -14.18
N VAL A 166 5.00 0.66 -13.80
CA VAL A 166 6.44 0.41 -13.98
C VAL A 166 6.82 0.29 -15.46
N PHE A 167 5.94 -0.27 -16.30
CA PHE A 167 6.14 -0.27 -17.75
C PHE A 167 6.07 1.16 -18.32
N GLN A 168 5.05 1.94 -17.95
CA GLN A 168 4.86 3.33 -18.37
C GLN A 168 6.09 4.19 -18.09
N GLU A 169 6.58 4.10 -16.87
CA GLU A 169 7.68 4.93 -16.39
C GLU A 169 9.05 4.30 -16.69
N GLY A 170 9.13 3.10 -17.28
CA GLY A 170 10.39 2.40 -17.51
C GLY A 170 11.17 2.21 -16.21
N TYR A 171 10.50 1.77 -15.14
CA TYR A 171 11.11 1.57 -13.83
C TYR A 171 11.54 0.11 -13.66
N THR A 172 12.84 -0.14 -13.78
CA THR A 172 13.41 -1.50 -13.83
C THR A 172 14.13 -1.93 -12.55
N LYS A 173 14.16 -1.09 -11.51
CA LYS A 173 14.77 -1.40 -10.20
C LYS A 173 13.94 -2.40 -9.37
N GLY A 174 12.72 -2.69 -9.84
CA GLY A 174 11.76 -3.63 -9.29
C GLY A 174 10.97 -3.09 -8.09
N TYR A 175 9.85 -3.76 -7.79
CA TYR A 175 8.82 -3.31 -6.85
C TYR A 175 8.17 -4.51 -6.15
N GLY A 176 7.51 -4.29 -5.02
CA GLY A 176 6.80 -5.33 -4.25
C GLY A 176 5.28 -5.31 -4.48
N ALA A 177 4.64 -6.43 -4.16
CA ALA A 177 3.20 -6.56 -4.12
C ALA A 177 2.75 -7.24 -2.81
N ASP A 178 1.96 -6.54 -2.00
CA ASP A 178 1.53 -6.94 -0.65
C ASP A 178 0.04 -7.25 -0.62
N GLY A 179 -0.28 -8.48 -0.23
CA GLY A 179 -1.60 -8.84 0.25
C GLY A 179 -1.75 -8.34 1.69
N ASP A 180 -2.33 -7.15 1.84
CA ASP A 180 -2.39 -6.44 3.11
C ASP A 180 -3.55 -6.93 3.98
N HIS A 181 -3.36 -6.95 5.31
CA HIS A 181 -4.37 -7.36 6.30
C HIS A 181 -5.16 -8.66 5.97
N LEU A 182 -4.47 -9.74 5.58
CA LEU A 182 -5.10 -11.05 5.38
C LEU A 182 -5.31 -11.72 6.75
N LYS A 183 -6.42 -12.41 6.94
CA LYS A 183 -6.79 -13.04 8.23
C LYS A 183 -6.87 -14.55 8.12
N THR A 184 -7.36 -15.07 7.00
CA THR A 184 -7.66 -16.50 6.82
C THR A 184 -6.67 -17.21 5.90
N ALA A 185 -6.62 -18.54 5.99
CA ALA A 185 -5.85 -19.39 5.09
C ALA A 185 -6.27 -19.21 3.62
N GLU A 186 -7.57 -19.02 3.38
CA GLU A 186 -8.14 -18.81 2.05
C GLU A 186 -7.67 -17.49 1.43
N GLU A 187 -7.68 -16.41 2.22
CA GLU A 187 -7.19 -15.10 1.79
C GLU A 187 -5.69 -15.14 1.48
N VAL A 188 -4.89 -15.81 2.32
CA VAL A 188 -3.45 -16.02 2.06
C VAL A 188 -3.23 -16.81 0.76
N LYS A 189 -3.94 -17.92 0.56
CA LYS A 189 -3.84 -18.71 -0.68
C LYS A 189 -4.24 -17.89 -1.91
N MET A 190 -5.32 -17.12 -1.83
CA MET A 190 -5.76 -16.23 -2.90
C MET A 190 -4.67 -15.23 -3.27
N SER A 191 -4.08 -14.55 -2.28
CA SER A 191 -2.98 -13.60 -2.46
C SER A 191 -1.73 -14.24 -3.09
N LEU A 192 -1.34 -15.43 -2.63
CA LEU A 192 -0.20 -16.16 -3.18
C LEU A 192 -0.44 -16.61 -4.63
N ASN A 193 -1.66 -17.03 -4.97
CA ASN A 193 -2.03 -17.53 -6.30
C ASN A 193 -1.95 -16.47 -7.39
N VAL A 194 -2.27 -15.21 -7.05
CA VAL A 194 -2.18 -14.08 -7.98
C VAL A 194 -0.77 -13.50 -8.10
N GLY A 195 0.16 -13.98 -7.29
CA GLY A 195 1.59 -13.62 -7.37
C GLY A 195 2.03 -12.49 -6.44
N MET A 196 1.31 -12.23 -5.35
CA MET A 196 1.80 -11.29 -4.32
C MET A 196 3.14 -11.77 -3.74
N THR A 197 4.07 -10.86 -3.53
CA THR A 197 5.42 -11.16 -3.04
C THR A 197 5.61 -10.87 -1.57
N MET A 198 4.66 -10.16 -0.96
CA MET A 198 4.56 -9.89 0.47
C MET A 198 3.18 -10.33 0.97
N ILE A 199 3.15 -10.93 2.16
CA ILE A 199 1.93 -11.34 2.86
C ILE A 199 1.92 -10.70 4.22
N THR A 200 0.90 -9.89 4.49
CA THR A 200 0.65 -9.29 5.79
C THR A 200 -0.47 -10.05 6.48
N LEU A 201 -0.12 -10.89 7.46
CA LEU A 201 -1.08 -11.65 8.24
C LEU A 201 -1.53 -10.84 9.46
N ASP A 202 -2.76 -10.35 9.40
CA ASP A 202 -3.45 -9.69 10.49
C ASP A 202 -3.95 -10.71 11.51
N CYS A 203 -3.35 -10.69 12.71
CA CYS A 203 -3.67 -11.60 13.79
C CYS A 203 -4.54 -10.97 14.87
N SER A 204 -5.10 -9.77 14.64
CA SER A 204 -5.90 -9.02 15.63
C SER A 204 -7.10 -9.81 16.17
N GLU A 205 -7.75 -10.64 15.34
CA GLU A 205 -8.88 -11.49 15.74
C GLU A 205 -8.47 -12.66 16.66
N HIS A 206 -7.19 -13.03 16.66
CA HIS A 206 -6.62 -14.07 17.52
C HIS A 206 -5.97 -13.51 18.79
N ILE A 207 -6.08 -12.19 19.01
CA ILE A 207 -5.61 -11.52 20.22
C ILE A 207 -6.75 -11.40 21.23
N ASP A 208 -6.54 -11.96 22.43
CA ASP A 208 -7.52 -11.84 23.51
C ASP A 208 -7.41 -10.49 24.20
N ASN A 209 -8.11 -9.50 23.66
CA ASN A 209 -8.18 -8.15 24.25
C ASN A 209 -8.75 -8.13 25.68
N SER A 210 -9.56 -9.13 26.07
CA SER A 210 -10.08 -9.20 27.45
C SER A 210 -8.99 -9.61 28.44
N ALA A 211 -8.00 -10.41 28.01
CA ALA A 211 -6.83 -10.75 28.83
C ALA A 211 -5.90 -9.55 29.06
N ALA A 212 -5.89 -8.55 28.17
CA ALA A 212 -5.00 -7.39 28.30
C ALA A 212 -5.26 -6.59 29.58
N HIS A 213 -6.51 -6.54 30.05
CA HIS A 213 -6.93 -5.81 31.25
C HIS A 213 -7.42 -6.71 32.39
N ALA A 214 -7.39 -8.03 32.21
CA ALA A 214 -7.84 -8.99 33.23
C ALA A 214 -6.93 -8.97 34.48
N GLY A 215 -7.52 -9.28 35.64
CA GLY A 215 -6.77 -9.49 36.87
C GLY A 215 -6.04 -10.84 36.89
N LEU A 216 -5.01 -10.98 37.72
CA LEU A 216 -4.15 -12.17 37.76
C LEU A 216 -4.90 -13.49 37.98
N SER A 217 -5.99 -13.50 38.77
CA SER A 217 -6.77 -14.72 39.01
C SER A 217 -7.46 -15.23 37.73
N GLU A 218 -8.07 -14.32 36.95
CA GLU A 218 -8.70 -14.66 35.67
C GLU A 218 -7.64 -15.06 34.64
N LEU A 219 -6.51 -14.34 34.62
CA LEU A 219 -5.39 -14.68 33.76
C LEU A 219 -4.84 -16.08 34.02
N ARG A 220 -4.72 -16.49 35.29
CA ARG A 220 -4.28 -17.86 35.64
C ARG A 220 -5.25 -18.92 35.13
N GLU A 221 -6.56 -18.66 35.19
CA GLU A 221 -7.57 -19.56 34.62
C GLU A 221 -7.39 -19.68 33.10
N LYS A 222 -7.26 -18.55 32.39
CA LYS A 222 -7.01 -18.54 30.95
C LYS A 222 -5.71 -19.23 30.59
N TYR A 223 -4.65 -18.97 31.34
CA TYR A 223 -3.33 -19.56 31.14
C TYR A 223 -3.35 -21.08 31.30
N SER A 224 -4.16 -21.61 32.23
CA SER A 224 -4.33 -23.06 32.43
C SER A 224 -4.93 -23.79 31.23
N ARG A 225 -5.50 -23.06 30.25
CA ARG A 225 -6.05 -23.62 29.00
C ARG A 225 -4.97 -23.91 27.95
N PHE A 226 -3.75 -23.37 28.12
CA PHE A 226 -2.60 -23.77 27.31
C PHE A 226 -2.07 -25.13 27.76
N THR A 227 -1.42 -25.86 26.86
CA THR A 227 -0.89 -27.20 27.21
C THR A 227 0.20 -27.07 28.28
N GLU A 228 0.41 -28.14 29.05
CA GLU A 228 1.50 -28.19 30.02
C GLU A 228 2.85 -27.91 29.35
N GLU A 229 3.10 -28.49 28.17
CA GLU A 229 4.32 -28.28 27.39
C GLU A 229 4.54 -26.81 27.00
N GLU A 230 3.50 -26.11 26.54
CA GLU A 230 3.60 -24.68 26.19
C GLU A 230 3.91 -23.84 27.42
N ARG A 231 3.21 -24.11 28.53
CA ARG A 231 3.43 -23.39 29.79
C ARG A 231 4.84 -23.61 30.31
N GLU A 232 5.29 -24.85 30.40
CA GLU A 232 6.65 -25.18 30.84
C GLU A 232 7.72 -24.54 29.95
N ARG A 233 7.51 -24.51 28.62
CA ARG A 233 8.41 -23.84 27.68
C ARG A 233 8.50 -22.35 27.98
N TRP A 234 7.35 -21.68 28.11
CA TRP A 234 7.27 -20.25 28.38
C TRP A 234 7.83 -19.88 29.76
N GLU A 235 7.48 -20.63 30.79
CA GLU A 235 7.98 -20.42 32.15
C GLU A 235 9.51 -20.57 32.20
N ARG A 236 10.05 -21.63 31.61
CA ARG A 236 11.51 -21.85 31.55
C ARG A 236 12.25 -20.69 30.86
N LYS A 237 11.64 -20.13 29.81
CA LYS A 237 12.28 -19.15 28.95
C LYS A 237 12.12 -17.71 29.43
N TYR A 238 10.96 -17.35 30.00
CA TYR A 238 10.61 -15.95 30.27
C TYR A 238 10.32 -15.64 31.74
N LEU A 239 9.99 -16.62 32.59
CA LEU A 239 9.57 -16.35 33.98
C LEU A 239 10.70 -15.70 34.80
N ASN A 240 10.42 -14.51 35.34
CA ASN A 240 11.33 -13.71 36.16
C ASN A 240 12.69 -13.50 35.49
N ARG A 241 12.68 -13.20 34.18
CA ARG A 241 13.88 -12.98 33.38
C ARG A 241 14.06 -11.51 33.05
N ASP A 242 15.30 -11.06 33.18
CA ASP A 242 15.74 -9.79 32.60
C ASP A 242 16.16 -10.02 31.15
N VAL A 243 15.49 -9.33 30.23
CA VAL A 243 15.84 -9.31 28.81
C VAL A 243 16.68 -8.07 28.55
N LYS A 244 17.83 -8.25 27.89
CA LYS A 244 18.74 -7.17 27.51
C LYS A 244 18.90 -7.13 25.99
N ILE A 245 18.57 -5.98 25.39
CA ILE A 245 18.62 -5.75 23.95
C ILE A 245 19.35 -4.44 23.70
N GLY A 246 20.60 -4.53 23.24
CA GLY A 246 21.47 -3.36 23.10
C GLY A 246 21.60 -2.62 24.43
N ASN A 247 21.17 -1.35 24.45
CA ASN A 247 21.18 -0.48 25.62
C ASN A 247 19.87 -0.53 26.44
N TYR A 248 18.89 -1.31 26.01
CA TYR A 248 17.60 -1.43 26.67
C TYR A 248 17.52 -2.72 27.48
N SER A 249 16.79 -2.67 28.59
CA SER A 249 16.48 -3.85 29.39
C SER A 249 15.11 -3.73 30.01
N PHE A 250 14.41 -4.86 30.13
CA PHE A 250 13.13 -4.95 30.82
C PHE A 250 13.03 -6.31 31.53
N HIS A 251 12.27 -6.34 32.61
CA HIS A 251 12.00 -7.54 33.39
C HIS A 251 10.68 -8.15 32.94
N ILE A 252 10.63 -9.47 32.78
CA ILE A 252 9.40 -10.22 32.55
C ILE A 252 9.04 -10.93 33.86
N SER A 253 8.06 -10.39 34.58
CA SER A 253 7.52 -11.03 35.78
C SER A 253 6.61 -12.21 35.46
N GLU A 254 6.20 -12.97 36.49
CA GLU A 254 5.17 -14.01 36.34
C GLU A 254 3.88 -13.45 35.74
N GLU A 255 3.42 -12.29 36.21
CA GLU A 255 2.20 -11.67 35.70
C GLU A 255 2.35 -11.25 34.23
N ASP A 256 3.49 -10.67 33.86
CA ASP A 256 3.76 -10.28 32.47
C ASP A 256 3.73 -11.50 31.55
N LEU A 257 4.40 -12.60 31.93
CA LEU A 257 4.42 -13.83 31.15
C LEU A 257 3.01 -14.39 30.95
N ILE A 258 2.25 -14.55 32.04
CA ILE A 258 0.89 -15.10 31.98
C ILE A 258 0.00 -14.20 31.11
N ARG A 259 0.10 -12.88 31.27
CA ARG A 259 -0.67 -11.91 30.47
C ARG A 259 -0.30 -11.98 29.00
N MET A 260 0.99 -11.95 28.65
CA MET A 260 1.45 -12.05 27.26
C MET A 260 1.01 -13.37 26.62
N ALA A 261 1.12 -14.48 27.32
CA ALA A 261 0.67 -15.78 26.83
C ALA A 261 -0.85 -15.80 26.56
N CYS A 262 -1.66 -15.26 27.47
CA CYS A 262 -3.11 -15.20 27.27
C CYS A 262 -3.50 -14.26 26.13
N VAL A 263 -2.84 -13.10 26.00
CA VAL A 263 -3.14 -12.11 24.97
C VAL A 263 -2.70 -12.58 23.59
N TYR A 264 -1.49 -13.15 23.45
CA TYR A 264 -0.87 -13.39 22.15
C TYR A 264 -0.69 -14.87 21.77
N GLY A 265 -0.88 -15.81 22.69
CA GLY A 265 -0.66 -17.25 22.42
C GLY A 265 -1.53 -17.78 21.28
N GLY A 266 -2.77 -17.30 21.16
CA GLY A 266 -3.65 -17.61 20.03
C GLY A 266 -3.11 -17.10 18.69
N ALA A 267 -2.70 -15.83 18.65
CA ALA A 267 -2.11 -15.20 17.48
C ALA A 267 -0.81 -15.88 17.03
N ILE A 268 0.05 -16.27 17.97
CA ILE A 268 1.29 -17.02 17.67
C ILE A 268 0.96 -18.37 17.04
N ARG A 269 0.05 -19.15 17.63
CA ARG A 269 -0.36 -20.46 17.06
C ARG A 269 -0.94 -20.32 15.65
N HIS A 270 -1.82 -19.34 15.43
CA HIS A 270 -2.39 -19.05 14.11
C HIS A 270 -1.30 -18.71 13.08
N THR A 271 -0.36 -17.84 13.48
CA THR A 271 0.76 -17.45 12.63
C THR A 271 1.63 -18.64 12.25
N LEU A 272 1.98 -19.50 13.21
CA LEU A 272 2.75 -20.72 12.96
C LEU A 272 2.02 -21.67 12.02
N ASP A 273 0.71 -21.86 12.20
CA ASP A 273 -0.10 -22.70 11.32
C ASP A 273 -0.10 -22.19 9.87
N ILE A 274 -0.45 -20.92 9.66
CA ILE A 274 -0.47 -20.29 8.34
C ILE A 274 0.91 -20.33 7.68
N TYR A 275 1.95 -19.99 8.43
CA TYR A 275 3.30 -19.95 7.89
C TYR A 275 3.76 -21.33 7.40
N HIS A 276 3.69 -22.34 8.27
CA HIS A 276 4.20 -23.68 7.95
C HIS A 276 3.32 -24.43 6.95
N ASN A 277 2.00 -24.21 6.97
CA ASN A 277 1.09 -24.92 6.10
C ASN A 277 0.86 -24.26 4.74
N ILE A 278 1.18 -22.97 4.59
CA ILE A 278 0.89 -22.22 3.37
C ILE A 278 2.13 -21.47 2.87
N ILE A 279 2.66 -20.53 3.65
CA ILE A 279 3.68 -19.57 3.17
C ILE A 279 5.01 -20.28 2.87
N ALA A 280 5.52 -21.08 3.81
CA ALA A 280 6.77 -21.83 3.64
C ALA A 280 6.69 -22.85 2.49
N LYS A 281 5.47 -23.29 2.13
CA LYS A 281 5.21 -24.25 1.05
C LYS A 281 4.94 -23.59 -0.31
N CYS A 282 4.98 -22.25 -0.41
CA CYS A 282 4.65 -21.52 -1.65
C CYS A 282 5.62 -21.81 -2.81
N GLY A 283 6.83 -22.30 -2.53
CA GLY A 283 7.82 -22.67 -3.56
C GLY A 283 8.54 -21.49 -4.22
N ARG A 284 8.33 -20.28 -3.71
CA ARG A 284 9.04 -19.04 -4.08
C ARG A 284 9.25 -18.16 -2.84
N PRO A 285 10.21 -17.23 -2.85
CA PRO A 285 10.41 -16.34 -1.70
C PRO A 285 9.20 -15.41 -1.50
N ILE A 286 8.80 -15.26 -0.25
CA ILE A 286 7.71 -14.40 0.21
C ILE A 286 8.23 -13.55 1.37
N ASP A 287 8.01 -12.25 1.32
CA ASP A 287 8.19 -11.40 2.48
C ASP A 287 7.01 -11.61 3.42
N PHE A 288 7.27 -12.17 4.60
CA PHE A 288 6.23 -12.40 5.59
C PHE A 288 6.20 -11.27 6.62
N GLU A 289 5.05 -10.64 6.77
CA GLU A 289 4.76 -9.67 7.81
C GLU A 289 3.67 -10.19 8.74
N MET A 290 3.91 -10.11 10.05
CA MET A 290 2.86 -10.30 11.05
C MET A 290 2.37 -8.93 11.52
N SER A 291 1.04 -8.74 11.53
CA SER A 291 0.40 -7.52 12.03
C SER A 291 -0.41 -7.77 13.28
N ILE A 292 -0.21 -6.92 14.29
CA ILE A 292 -0.96 -6.86 15.56
C ILE A 292 -1.33 -5.40 15.92
N ASP A 293 -1.39 -4.53 14.91
CA ASP A 293 -1.65 -3.10 15.03
C ASP A 293 -3.13 -2.76 15.30
N GLU A 294 -4.06 -3.52 14.72
CA GLU A 294 -5.52 -3.37 14.90
C GLU A 294 -6.04 -3.98 16.24
N THR A 295 -5.26 -3.84 17.32
CA THR A 295 -5.65 -4.29 18.67
C THR A 295 -6.20 -3.14 19.52
N LEU A 296 -6.84 -3.42 20.68
CA LEU A 296 -7.28 -2.34 21.58
C LEU A 296 -6.12 -1.79 22.43
N THR A 297 -5.25 -2.68 22.89
CA THR A 297 -4.15 -2.33 23.81
C THR A 297 -2.83 -2.16 23.06
N PRO A 298 -2.07 -1.08 23.30
CA PRO A 298 -0.73 -0.93 22.77
C PRO A 298 0.15 -2.16 23.06
N THR A 299 0.96 -2.54 22.10
CA THR A 299 1.90 -3.66 22.22
C THR A 299 3.08 -3.21 23.06
N SER A 300 3.21 -3.72 24.29
CA SER A 300 4.38 -3.41 25.13
C SER A 300 5.67 -3.95 24.49
N PRO A 301 6.85 -3.39 24.79
CA PRO A 301 8.12 -3.95 24.33
C PRO A 301 8.34 -5.41 24.75
N ALA A 302 7.92 -5.80 25.96
CA ALA A 302 7.98 -7.19 26.42
C ALA A 302 7.09 -8.10 25.56
N SER A 303 5.87 -7.66 25.25
CA SER A 303 4.93 -8.37 24.37
C SER A 303 5.51 -8.54 22.96
N HIS A 304 6.09 -7.49 22.39
CA HIS A 304 6.75 -7.54 21.08
C HIS A 304 7.90 -8.57 21.10
N TYR A 305 8.77 -8.52 22.12
CA TYR A 305 9.87 -9.48 22.24
C TYR A 305 9.36 -10.92 22.36
N PHE A 306 8.36 -11.18 23.22
CA PHE A 306 7.75 -12.49 23.40
C PHE A 306 7.20 -13.04 22.08
N VAL A 307 6.41 -12.25 21.36
CA VAL A 307 5.84 -12.65 20.06
C VAL A 307 6.93 -12.96 19.05
N ALA A 308 7.87 -12.03 18.84
CA ALA A 308 8.94 -12.20 17.87
C ALA A 308 9.81 -13.43 18.15
N GLN A 309 10.20 -13.61 19.41
CA GLN A 309 11.01 -14.73 19.84
C GLN A 309 10.29 -16.07 19.64
N GLU A 310 8.99 -16.18 19.98
CA GLU A 310 8.24 -17.43 19.79
C GLU A 310 8.06 -17.80 18.31
N LEU A 311 7.90 -16.81 17.43
CA LEU A 311 7.82 -17.05 15.99
C LEU A 311 9.16 -17.54 15.42
N ILE A 312 10.27 -16.91 15.83
CA ILE A 312 11.61 -17.28 15.36
C ILE A 312 11.99 -18.67 15.86
N ASP A 313 11.74 -18.99 17.13
CA ASP A 313 11.90 -20.35 17.68
C ASP A 313 11.01 -21.36 16.95
N GLY A 314 9.81 -20.93 16.56
CA GLY A 314 8.89 -21.70 15.74
C GLY A 314 9.31 -21.84 14.27
N GLY A 315 10.46 -21.29 13.85
CA GLY A 315 10.99 -21.41 12.49
C GLY A 315 10.37 -20.47 11.46
N VAL A 316 9.73 -19.38 11.89
CA VAL A 316 9.17 -18.36 10.99
C VAL A 316 10.26 -17.40 10.53
N GLU A 317 10.42 -17.26 9.21
CA GLU A 317 11.24 -16.18 8.64
C GLU A 317 10.44 -14.88 8.54
N ILE A 318 10.51 -14.05 9.58
CA ILE A 318 9.85 -12.75 9.63
C ILE A 318 10.63 -11.73 8.80
N THR A 319 9.95 -11.04 7.89
CA THR A 319 10.53 -9.89 7.16
C THR A 319 10.22 -8.57 7.86
N SER A 320 9.01 -8.45 8.41
CA SER A 320 8.61 -7.32 9.25
C SER A 320 7.54 -7.69 10.28
N LEU A 321 7.41 -6.88 11.32
CA LEU A 321 6.36 -6.99 12.32
C LEU A 321 5.75 -5.60 12.58
N ALA A 322 4.42 -5.52 12.54
CA ALA A 322 3.67 -4.29 12.79
C ALA A 322 2.97 -4.33 14.17
N PRO A 323 3.56 -3.72 15.22
CA PRO A 323 2.92 -3.62 16.51
C PRO A 323 1.89 -2.48 16.55
N ARG A 324 1.02 -2.50 17.56
CA ARG A 324 0.23 -1.32 17.93
C ARG A 324 1.05 -0.40 18.83
N PHE A 325 1.51 0.73 18.31
CA PHE A 325 2.24 1.73 19.11
C PHE A 325 1.33 2.46 20.11
N CYS A 326 1.91 3.09 21.14
CA CYS A 326 1.19 3.97 22.05
C CYS A 326 0.60 5.20 21.33
N GLY A 327 -0.45 5.78 21.92
CA GLY A 327 -1.24 6.84 21.28
C GLY A 327 -2.10 6.30 20.15
N GLU A 328 -2.47 7.16 19.20
CA GLU A 328 -3.40 6.80 18.14
C GLU A 328 -2.87 7.14 16.75
N PHE A 329 -3.00 6.15 15.85
CA PHE A 329 -2.61 6.24 14.45
C PHE A 329 -3.85 6.25 13.55
N GLN A 330 -4.73 7.23 13.76
CA GLN A 330 -5.97 7.33 12.99
C GLN A 330 -5.70 7.64 11.50
N LYS A 331 -6.63 7.25 10.63
CA LYS A 331 -6.51 7.46 9.18
C LYS A 331 -6.58 8.95 8.83
N GLY A 332 -5.75 9.40 7.89
CA GLY A 332 -5.81 10.75 7.30
C GLY A 332 -5.29 11.91 8.15
N ILE A 333 -4.82 11.68 9.37
CA ILE A 333 -4.36 12.72 10.29
C ILE A 333 -3.02 12.37 10.95
N ASP A 334 -2.43 13.35 11.62
CA ASP A 334 -1.17 13.17 12.36
C ASP A 334 -1.36 12.39 13.67
N TYR A 335 -0.25 12.03 14.30
CA TYR A 335 -0.23 11.30 15.57
C TYR A 335 -0.92 12.07 16.71
N ILE A 336 -1.71 11.34 17.50
CA ILE A 336 -2.36 11.82 18.73
C ILE A 336 -1.77 11.04 19.91
N GLY A 337 -1.09 11.74 20.82
CA GLY A 337 -0.51 11.14 22.02
C GLY A 337 0.72 11.90 22.52
N ASP A 338 1.40 11.32 23.51
CA ASP A 338 2.66 11.84 24.04
C ASP A 338 3.82 11.39 23.13
N LEU A 339 4.40 12.34 22.39
CA LEU A 339 5.53 12.08 21.49
C LEU A 339 6.77 11.57 22.24
N LYS A 340 6.98 11.99 23.49
CA LYS A 340 8.10 11.50 24.29
C LYS A 340 7.90 10.03 24.62
N GLN A 341 6.70 9.65 25.07
CA GLN A 341 6.36 8.25 25.32
C GLN A 341 6.54 7.41 24.04
N PHE A 342 6.01 7.88 22.90
CA PHE A 342 6.21 7.21 21.62
C PHE A 342 7.69 7.04 21.29
N THR A 343 8.51 8.08 21.48
CA THR A 343 9.95 8.01 21.20
C THR A 343 10.65 6.96 22.05
N ASP A 344 10.35 6.94 23.35
CA ASP A 344 10.97 6.02 24.29
C ASP A 344 10.56 4.57 24.00
N GLU A 345 9.28 4.29 23.75
CA GLU A 345 8.78 2.94 23.44
C GLU A 345 9.22 2.46 22.04
N PHE A 346 9.13 3.32 21.03
CA PHE A 346 9.51 2.99 19.66
C PHE A 346 10.99 2.65 19.54
N ALA A 347 11.86 3.32 20.30
CA ALA A 347 13.28 3.02 20.32
C ALA A 347 13.57 1.59 20.82
N VAL A 348 12.79 1.08 21.78
CA VAL A 348 12.89 -0.32 22.23
C VAL A 348 12.36 -1.26 21.16
N HIS A 349 11.23 -0.94 20.52
CA HIS A 349 10.69 -1.77 19.43
C HIS A 349 11.64 -1.87 18.23
N ALA A 350 12.29 -0.77 17.85
CA ALA A 350 13.31 -0.77 16.81
C ALA A 350 14.51 -1.66 17.20
N ALA A 351 14.98 -1.56 18.45
CA ALA A 351 16.06 -2.41 18.95
C ALA A 351 15.69 -3.90 18.98
N ILE A 352 14.44 -4.24 19.30
CA ILE A 352 13.92 -5.62 19.22
C ILE A 352 13.95 -6.11 17.76
N ALA A 353 13.47 -5.30 16.81
CA ALA A 353 13.47 -5.66 15.40
C ALA A 353 14.90 -5.88 14.87
N ASP A 354 15.84 -5.02 15.24
CA ASP A 354 17.26 -5.16 14.89
C ASP A 354 17.89 -6.42 15.50
N HIS A 355 17.58 -6.72 16.77
CA HIS A 355 18.08 -7.91 17.47
C HIS A 355 17.69 -9.21 16.74
N PHE A 356 16.47 -9.25 16.22
CA PHE A 356 15.94 -10.42 15.52
C PHE A 356 16.15 -10.38 14.00
N GLY A 357 16.57 -9.24 13.45
CA GLY A 357 16.92 -9.11 12.04
C GLY A 357 15.75 -8.87 11.08
N TYR A 358 14.55 -8.52 11.55
CA TYR A 358 13.45 -8.05 10.71
C TYR A 358 13.35 -6.52 10.70
N LYS A 359 12.33 -5.96 10.03
CA LYS A 359 12.02 -4.52 10.07
C LYS A 359 10.82 -4.24 10.94
N ILE A 360 10.86 -3.14 11.69
CA ILE A 360 9.62 -2.62 12.27
C ILE A 360 8.74 -2.06 11.15
N SER A 361 7.45 -2.40 11.17
CA SER A 361 6.48 -1.91 10.19
C SER A 361 5.52 -0.91 10.83
N VAL A 362 5.33 0.23 10.17
CA VAL A 362 4.48 1.32 10.62
C VAL A 362 3.21 1.36 9.78
N HIS A 363 2.15 0.77 10.33
CA HIS A 363 0.81 0.79 9.75
C HIS A 363 0.11 2.12 9.98
N SER A 364 -0.89 2.42 9.14
CA SER A 364 -1.57 3.73 9.13
C SER A 364 -0.58 4.90 9.09
N GLY A 365 0.55 4.66 8.40
CA GLY A 365 1.74 5.49 8.46
C GLY A 365 1.62 6.78 7.69
N SER A 366 0.61 6.95 6.83
CA SER A 366 0.40 8.24 6.16
C SER A 366 0.02 9.35 7.15
N ASP A 367 0.50 10.55 6.86
CA ASP A 367 0.23 11.81 7.56
C ASP A 367 0.78 11.90 8.99
N LYS A 368 1.55 10.92 9.47
CA LYS A 368 2.15 10.89 10.82
C LYS A 368 3.42 11.72 10.91
N PHE A 369 3.38 12.97 10.46
CA PHE A 369 4.55 13.84 10.34
C PHE A 369 5.32 14.03 11.65
N LYS A 370 4.65 14.02 12.81
CA LYS A 370 5.32 14.13 14.12
C LYS A 370 6.22 12.94 14.44
N VAL A 371 5.90 11.74 13.97
CA VAL A 371 6.63 10.52 14.35
C VAL A 371 7.70 10.13 13.34
N PHE A 372 7.64 10.63 12.10
CA PHE A 372 8.61 10.26 11.06
C PHE A 372 10.08 10.53 11.44
N PRO A 373 10.45 11.65 12.10
CA PRO A 373 11.84 11.84 12.51
C PRO A 373 12.31 10.74 13.46
N VAL A 374 11.44 10.33 14.39
CA VAL A 374 11.72 9.22 15.32
C VAL A 374 11.84 7.90 14.57
N VAL A 375 10.93 7.62 13.62
CA VAL A 375 10.97 6.39 12.81
C VAL A 375 12.28 6.30 12.04
N GLY A 376 12.65 7.35 11.30
CA GLY A 376 13.89 7.39 10.51
C GLY A 376 15.14 7.25 11.39
N GLU A 377 15.23 8.04 12.46
CA GLU A 377 16.39 8.06 13.37
C GLU A 377 16.55 6.74 14.13
N LYS A 378 15.48 6.27 14.81
CA LYS A 378 15.58 5.12 15.74
C LYS A 378 15.74 3.78 15.03
N THR A 379 15.38 3.70 13.75
CA THR A 379 15.60 2.50 12.93
C THR A 379 16.85 2.59 12.07
N ASN A 380 17.55 3.73 12.08
CA ASN A 380 18.68 3.99 11.18
C ASN A 380 18.35 3.67 9.71
N GLY A 381 17.14 4.03 9.26
CA GLY A 381 16.67 3.72 7.91
C GLY A 381 16.35 2.24 7.68
N ARG A 382 15.95 1.47 8.70
CA ARG A 382 15.55 0.06 8.57
C ARG A 382 14.09 -0.17 8.99
N TYR A 383 13.15 0.17 8.11
CA TYR A 383 11.72 0.10 8.41
C TYR A 383 10.87 -0.21 7.18
N HIS A 384 9.64 -0.64 7.44
CA HIS A 384 8.55 -0.61 6.47
C HIS A 384 7.52 0.46 6.86
N LEU A 385 7.09 1.30 5.93
CA LEU A 385 6.03 2.30 6.16
C LEU A 385 4.87 2.03 5.21
N LYS A 386 3.64 1.87 5.72
CA LYS A 386 2.45 1.67 4.87
C LYS A 386 1.63 2.94 4.71
N THR A 387 1.42 3.33 3.46
CA THR A 387 0.48 4.39 3.04
C THR A 387 -0.57 3.79 2.10
N ALA A 388 -1.78 4.34 2.09
CA ALA A 388 -2.79 3.95 1.10
C ALA A 388 -3.81 5.08 0.87
N GLY A 389 -4.68 5.32 1.85
CA GLY A 389 -5.80 6.25 1.68
C GLY A 389 -5.41 7.72 1.49
N THR A 390 -4.20 8.14 1.88
CA THR A 390 -3.74 9.51 1.57
C THR A 390 -3.53 9.73 0.06
N ASN A 391 -3.19 8.68 -0.70
CA ASN A 391 -3.08 8.77 -2.16
C ASN A 391 -4.45 9.09 -2.78
N TRP A 392 -5.51 8.46 -2.26
CA TRP A 392 -6.90 8.81 -2.58
C TRP A 392 -7.25 10.25 -2.21
N LEU A 393 -6.82 10.74 -1.04
CA LEU A 393 -7.08 12.14 -0.63
C LEU A 393 -6.42 13.15 -1.57
N GLU A 394 -5.23 12.85 -2.11
CA GLU A 394 -4.60 13.72 -3.10
C GLU A 394 -5.34 13.69 -4.46
N ALA A 395 -5.96 12.57 -4.84
CA ALA A 395 -6.88 12.53 -5.98
C ALA A 395 -8.12 13.41 -5.73
N VAL A 396 -8.71 13.31 -4.54
CA VAL A 396 -9.83 14.17 -4.11
C VAL A 396 -9.44 15.65 -4.14
N ARG A 397 -8.21 16.00 -3.74
CA ARG A 397 -7.69 17.37 -3.80
C ARG A 397 -7.62 17.90 -5.25
N VAL A 398 -7.18 17.08 -6.20
CA VAL A 398 -7.16 17.43 -7.63
C VAL A 398 -8.59 17.67 -8.13
N ILE A 399 -9.54 16.80 -7.77
CA ILE A 399 -10.95 16.96 -8.12
C ILE A 399 -11.51 18.25 -7.52
N ALA A 400 -11.25 18.54 -6.24
CA ALA A 400 -11.68 19.78 -5.59
C ALA A 400 -11.20 21.04 -6.31
N ARG A 401 -10.00 20.98 -6.91
CA ARG A 401 -9.41 22.10 -7.65
C ARG A 401 -10.00 22.27 -9.05
N HIS A 402 -10.24 21.17 -9.76
CA HIS A 402 -10.53 21.21 -11.20
C HIS A 402 -12.00 20.94 -11.56
N LYS A 403 -12.74 20.25 -10.69
CA LYS A 403 -14.19 19.99 -10.79
C LYS A 403 -14.86 20.21 -9.41
N PRO A 404 -14.98 21.48 -8.98
CA PRO A 404 -15.53 21.80 -7.67
C PRO A 404 -16.98 21.32 -7.49
N ASP A 405 -17.78 21.27 -8.55
CA ASP A 405 -19.14 20.72 -8.51
C ASP A 405 -19.15 19.21 -8.17
N LEU A 406 -18.23 18.44 -8.77
CA LEU A 406 -18.08 17.01 -8.48
C LEU A 406 -17.62 16.81 -7.04
N TYR A 407 -16.64 17.60 -6.58
CA TYR A 407 -16.18 17.55 -5.20
C TYR A 407 -17.32 17.85 -4.20
N ARG A 408 -18.13 18.88 -4.45
CA ARG A 408 -19.27 19.24 -3.59
C ARG A 408 -20.26 18.08 -3.47
N ARG A 409 -20.62 17.45 -4.59
CA ARG A 409 -21.50 16.27 -4.59
C ARG A 409 -20.88 15.09 -3.83
N MET A 410 -19.60 14.80 -4.07
CA MET A 410 -18.89 13.73 -3.36
C MET A 410 -18.80 13.99 -1.85
N HIS A 411 -18.49 15.23 -1.44
CA HIS A 411 -18.36 15.59 -0.03
C HIS A 411 -19.72 15.52 0.69
N ALA A 412 -20.79 16.06 0.09
CA ALA A 412 -22.13 15.94 0.64
C ALA A 412 -22.54 14.47 0.81
N PHE A 413 -22.31 13.66 -0.23
CA PHE A 413 -22.56 12.22 -0.18
C PHE A 413 -21.73 11.52 0.91
N ALA A 414 -20.46 11.91 1.09
CA ALA A 414 -19.60 11.37 2.13
C ALA A 414 -20.13 11.67 3.54
N LEU A 415 -20.69 12.86 3.77
CA LEU A 415 -21.30 13.21 5.05
C LEU A 415 -22.56 12.39 5.32
N GLU A 416 -23.40 12.17 4.31
CA GLU A 416 -24.62 11.35 4.41
C GLU A 416 -24.31 9.88 4.75
N HIS A 417 -23.18 9.35 4.26
CA HIS A 417 -22.79 7.94 4.41
C HIS A 417 -21.68 7.73 5.46
N LEU A 418 -21.38 8.73 6.28
CA LEU A 418 -20.27 8.69 7.22
C LEU A 418 -20.43 7.59 8.28
N GLU A 419 -21.63 7.42 8.83
CA GLU A 419 -21.90 6.43 9.88
C GLU A 419 -21.76 4.98 9.36
N ASP A 420 -22.08 4.74 8.09
CA ASP A 420 -21.82 3.44 7.46
C ASP A 420 -20.33 3.20 7.25
N ALA A 421 -19.58 4.24 6.84
CA ALA A 421 -18.13 4.13 6.70
C ALA A 421 -17.41 3.89 8.03
N LYS A 422 -17.90 4.46 9.15
CA LYS A 422 -17.36 4.25 10.50
C LYS A 422 -17.43 2.80 10.99
N LYS A 423 -18.29 1.96 10.40
CA LYS A 423 -18.33 0.51 10.70
C LYS A 423 -17.04 -0.20 10.30
N TYR A 424 -16.29 0.36 9.35
CA TYR A 424 -15.07 -0.23 8.81
C TYR A 424 -13.79 0.42 9.33
N TYR A 425 -13.87 1.64 9.86
CA TYR A 425 -12.71 2.44 10.26
C TYR A 425 -12.99 3.23 11.53
N HIS A 426 -12.04 3.20 12.47
CA HIS A 426 -12.07 4.07 13.64
C HIS A 426 -11.47 5.45 13.31
N ILE A 427 -12.26 6.51 13.50
CA ILE A 427 -11.85 7.92 13.33
C ILE A 427 -12.50 8.81 14.40
N GLY A 428 -11.85 9.94 14.71
CA GLY A 428 -12.31 10.96 15.67
C GLY A 428 -13.02 12.17 15.06
N ALA A 429 -13.33 12.14 13.76
CA ALA A 429 -13.86 13.28 13.04
C ALA A 429 -15.16 13.83 13.63
N LYS A 430 -15.21 15.16 13.76
CA LYS A 430 -16.36 15.94 14.21
C LYS A 430 -16.94 16.72 13.04
N VAL A 431 -18.14 16.35 12.61
CA VAL A 431 -18.80 16.97 11.43
C VAL A 431 -19.03 18.46 11.65
N GLU A 432 -19.30 18.88 12.88
CA GLU A 432 -19.47 20.28 13.27
C GLU A 432 -18.24 21.16 13.05
N ASN A 433 -17.04 20.57 12.90
CA ASN A 433 -15.81 21.31 12.58
C ASN A 433 -15.63 21.55 11.07
N ILE A 434 -16.45 20.92 10.23
CA ILE A 434 -16.40 21.03 8.77
C ILE A 434 -17.30 22.21 8.35
N PRO A 435 -16.76 23.22 7.66
CA PRO A 435 -17.58 24.32 7.16
C PRO A 435 -18.66 23.82 6.21
N ALA A 436 -19.85 24.39 6.31
CA ALA A 436 -20.94 24.05 5.41
C ALA A 436 -20.56 24.42 3.97
N LEU A 437 -20.71 23.48 3.04
CA LEU A 437 -20.12 23.57 1.71
C LEU A 437 -20.62 24.81 0.95
N GLU A 438 -21.90 25.15 1.09
CA GLU A 438 -22.54 26.32 0.48
C GLU A 438 -21.95 27.66 0.92
N THR A 439 -21.19 27.70 2.01
CA THR A 439 -20.52 28.91 2.51
C THR A 439 -19.13 29.12 1.92
N LEU A 440 -18.55 28.10 1.27
CA LEU A 440 -17.21 28.15 0.70
C LEU A 440 -17.25 28.52 -0.79
N ALA A 441 -16.31 29.35 -1.24
CA ALA A 441 -16.03 29.52 -2.65
C ALA A 441 -15.34 28.26 -3.22
N ASP A 442 -15.50 28.02 -4.53
CA ASP A 442 -14.89 26.84 -5.18
C ASP A 442 -13.37 26.77 -5.02
N SER A 443 -12.69 27.93 -5.00
CA SER A 443 -11.24 28.03 -4.77
C SER A 443 -10.81 27.60 -3.36
N GLU A 444 -11.72 27.55 -2.40
CA GLU A 444 -11.45 27.18 -1.00
C GLU A 444 -11.62 25.67 -0.75
N LEU A 445 -12.30 24.95 -1.64
CA LEU A 445 -12.57 23.51 -1.47
C LEU A 445 -11.31 22.64 -1.31
N PRO A 446 -10.20 22.87 -2.04
CA PRO A 446 -8.98 22.09 -1.83
C PRO A 446 -8.39 22.19 -0.42
N GLU A 447 -8.68 23.26 0.33
CA GLU A 447 -8.19 23.45 1.70
C GLU A 447 -8.87 22.51 2.70
N LEU A 448 -10.04 21.96 2.37
CA LEU A 448 -10.66 20.91 3.18
C LEU A 448 -9.77 19.66 3.25
N MET A 449 -8.95 19.39 2.22
CA MET A 449 -7.96 18.31 2.25
C MET A 449 -6.72 18.63 3.10
N ASN A 450 -6.69 19.77 3.79
CA ASN A 450 -5.70 20.14 4.82
C ASN A 450 -6.29 20.15 6.24
N ARG A 451 -7.60 19.88 6.39
CA ARG A 451 -8.29 19.87 7.68
C ARG A 451 -8.58 18.44 8.13
N ASP A 452 -8.22 18.13 9.37
CA ASP A 452 -8.29 16.77 9.93
C ASP A 452 -9.68 16.13 9.75
N ASP A 453 -10.75 16.78 10.22
CA ASP A 453 -12.11 16.22 10.16
C ASP A 453 -12.56 15.94 8.71
N SER A 454 -12.35 16.91 7.81
CA SER A 454 -12.70 16.77 6.39
C SER A 454 -11.87 15.69 5.68
N ARG A 455 -10.58 15.59 6.00
CA ARG A 455 -9.72 14.52 5.49
C ARG A 455 -10.21 13.16 5.95
N GLN A 456 -10.55 13.00 7.23
CA GLN A 456 -11.04 11.72 7.76
C GLN A 456 -12.35 11.29 7.09
N VAL A 457 -13.32 12.20 6.95
CA VAL A 457 -14.59 11.94 6.24
C VAL A 457 -14.31 11.43 4.82
N MET A 458 -13.52 12.16 4.03
CA MET A 458 -13.21 11.74 2.66
C MET A 458 -12.35 10.47 2.60
N HIS A 459 -11.50 10.22 3.60
CA HIS A 459 -10.58 9.09 3.64
C HIS A 459 -11.33 7.76 3.78
N ILE A 460 -12.37 7.71 4.61
CA ILE A 460 -13.06 6.44 4.93
C ILE A 460 -14.28 6.17 4.03
N THR A 461 -14.80 7.21 3.36
CA THR A 461 -15.98 7.12 2.48
C THR A 461 -15.64 6.78 1.03
N TYR A 462 -14.36 6.62 0.67
CA TYR A 462 -13.90 6.28 -0.68
C TYR A 462 -14.70 5.13 -1.33
N GLY A 463 -14.98 4.05 -0.60
CA GLY A 463 -15.70 2.90 -1.13
C GLY A 463 -17.16 3.21 -1.46
N HIS A 464 -17.81 3.97 -0.58
CA HIS A 464 -19.17 4.44 -0.79
C HIS A 464 -19.24 5.33 -2.04
N ILE A 465 -18.29 6.26 -2.20
CA ILE A 465 -18.22 7.12 -3.38
C ILE A 465 -17.96 6.31 -4.66
N LEU A 466 -17.01 5.38 -4.64
CA LEU A 466 -16.61 4.61 -5.82
C LEU A 466 -17.67 3.59 -6.27
N GLN A 467 -18.53 3.14 -5.35
CA GLN A 467 -19.62 2.20 -5.65
C GLN A 467 -21.01 2.84 -5.71
N ALA A 468 -21.13 4.15 -5.47
CA ALA A 468 -22.39 4.86 -5.56
C ALA A 468 -22.98 4.72 -6.97
N LYS A 469 -24.29 4.45 -7.04
CA LYS A 469 -25.05 4.30 -8.28
C LYS A 469 -26.33 5.14 -8.23
N ASP A 470 -26.78 5.57 -9.40
CA ASP A 470 -28.10 6.18 -9.57
C ASP A 470 -29.23 5.13 -9.56
N GLU A 471 -30.48 5.58 -9.68
CA GLU A 471 -31.67 4.72 -9.72
C GLU A 471 -31.66 3.73 -10.90
N ASN A 472 -30.91 4.02 -11.96
CA ASN A 472 -30.77 3.18 -13.16
C ASN A 472 -29.57 2.22 -13.06
N GLY A 473 -28.81 2.26 -11.96
CA GLY A 473 -27.63 1.43 -11.74
C GLY A 473 -26.34 1.96 -12.37
N ASN A 474 -26.33 3.17 -12.94
CA ASN A 474 -25.13 3.79 -13.49
C ASN A 474 -24.25 4.35 -12.36
N PRO A 475 -22.91 4.34 -12.48
CA PRO A 475 -22.04 4.93 -11.47
C PRO A 475 -22.31 6.43 -11.27
N LEU A 476 -22.53 6.84 -10.02
CA LEU A 476 -22.88 8.22 -9.69
C LEU A 476 -21.67 9.16 -9.76
N PHE A 477 -20.50 8.69 -9.34
CA PHE A 477 -19.26 9.50 -9.28
C PHE A 477 -18.09 8.89 -10.03
N LYS A 478 -18.01 7.55 -10.11
CA LYS A 478 -16.81 6.82 -10.55
C LYS A 478 -16.32 7.27 -11.93
N ASP A 479 -17.18 7.24 -12.94
CA ASP A 479 -16.75 7.50 -14.32
C ASP A 479 -16.28 8.96 -14.51
N GLU A 480 -17.00 9.91 -13.90
CA GLU A 480 -16.63 11.32 -13.91
C GLU A 480 -15.30 11.55 -13.17
N LEU A 481 -15.13 10.94 -12.00
CA LEU A 481 -13.89 10.98 -11.22
C LEU A 481 -12.69 10.48 -12.02
N TYR A 482 -12.80 9.31 -12.65
CA TYR A 482 -11.72 8.74 -13.45
C TYR A 482 -11.41 9.60 -14.68
N LYS A 483 -12.43 10.21 -15.31
CA LYS A 483 -12.23 11.15 -16.42
C LYS A 483 -11.45 12.39 -15.99
N VAL A 484 -11.76 12.96 -14.82
CA VAL A 484 -11.02 14.11 -14.28
C VAL A 484 -9.57 13.74 -14.01
N LEU A 485 -9.32 12.60 -13.36
CA LEU A 485 -7.95 12.16 -13.06
C LEU A 485 -7.17 11.76 -14.33
N TYR A 486 -7.84 11.34 -15.39
CA TYR A 486 -7.21 11.16 -16.70
C TYR A 486 -6.82 12.51 -17.32
N GLU A 487 -7.71 13.50 -17.29
CA GLU A 487 -7.46 14.86 -17.81
C GLU A 487 -6.31 15.56 -17.07
N TYR A 488 -6.32 15.48 -15.74
CA TYR A 488 -5.35 16.13 -14.83
C TYR A 488 -4.34 15.12 -14.24
N GLU A 489 -3.88 14.18 -15.06
CA GLU A 489 -2.95 13.13 -14.64
C GLU A 489 -1.63 13.69 -14.09
N GLU A 490 -1.09 14.72 -14.73
CA GLU A 490 0.18 15.33 -14.33
C GLU A 490 0.05 16.09 -13.00
N GLU A 491 -1.08 16.76 -12.78
CA GLU A 491 -1.42 17.41 -11.52
C GLU A 491 -1.57 16.39 -10.39
N TYR A 492 -2.17 15.23 -10.66
CA TYR A 492 -2.26 14.15 -9.67
C TYR A 492 -0.89 13.55 -9.35
N ALA A 493 -0.06 13.26 -10.36
CA ALA A 493 1.30 12.81 -10.16
C ALA A 493 2.12 13.82 -9.33
N ASN A 494 1.98 15.12 -9.59
CA ASN A 494 2.67 16.17 -8.84
C ASN A 494 2.12 16.33 -7.42
N ALA A 495 0.81 16.15 -7.20
CA ALA A 495 0.22 16.12 -5.86
C ALA A 495 0.81 14.97 -5.04
N LEU A 496 0.91 13.77 -5.62
CA LEU A 496 1.53 12.61 -4.98
C LEU A 496 3.01 12.85 -4.67
N LYS A 497 3.79 13.37 -5.63
CA LYS A 497 5.21 13.69 -5.42
C LYS A 497 5.39 14.67 -4.26
N LYS A 498 4.58 15.73 -4.20
CA LYS A 498 4.64 16.71 -3.10
C LYS A 498 4.25 16.08 -1.77
N HIS A 499 3.15 15.35 -1.73
CA HIS A 499 2.58 14.84 -0.50
C HIS A 499 3.38 13.68 0.09
N ILE A 500 3.70 12.66 -0.73
CA ILE A 500 4.57 11.55 -0.31
C ILE A 500 6.02 12.02 -0.15
N GLY A 501 6.47 13.01 -0.93
CA GLY A 501 7.78 13.65 -0.73
C GLY A 501 7.95 14.20 0.68
N ARG A 502 6.94 14.90 1.20
CA ARG A 502 6.92 15.36 2.61
C ARG A 502 7.05 14.21 3.62
N HIS A 503 6.54 13.01 3.31
CA HIS A 503 6.73 11.84 4.17
C HIS A 503 8.20 11.41 4.16
N LEU A 504 8.80 11.33 2.98
CA LEU A 504 10.20 10.95 2.80
C LEU A 504 11.16 11.98 3.44
N GLU A 505 10.87 13.29 3.31
CA GLU A 505 11.57 14.36 4.03
C GLU A 505 11.48 14.17 5.55
N GLY A 506 10.28 13.93 6.07
CA GLY A 506 10.08 13.70 7.51
C GLY A 506 10.80 12.46 8.04
N LEU A 507 11.06 11.46 7.18
CA LEU A 507 11.83 10.25 7.49
C LEU A 507 13.34 10.43 7.30
N GLY A 508 13.80 11.60 6.83
CA GLY A 508 15.20 11.91 6.61
C GLY A 508 15.79 11.38 5.29
N LEU A 509 14.95 11.20 4.25
CA LEU A 509 15.36 10.63 2.95
C LEU A 509 15.52 11.64 1.81
N LEU A 510 15.05 12.87 2.00
CA LEU A 510 15.09 13.95 1.02
C LEU A 510 15.72 15.21 1.59
#